data_AF-A0A3M1Z3X5-F1
#
_entry.id   AF-A0A3M1Z3X5-F1
#
_cell.length_a   1.000
_cell.length_b   1.000
_cell.length_c   1.000
_cell.angle_alpha   90.00
_cell.angle_beta   90.00
_cell.angle_gamma   90.00
#
_symmetry.space_group_name_H-M   'P 1'
#
loop_
_entity.id
_entity.type
_entity.pdbx_description
1 polymer ?
#
loop_
_entity_poly.entity_id
_entity_poly.type
_entity_poly.pdbx_seq_one_letter_code
_entity_poly.pdbx_strand_id
1 'polypeptide(L)'
;FLHLVAQARERHGSLGELFGSADPGGDIGVALARFAKAILSGDARPILGEREVPPGHPVRHLLASPARGGAAKRLCLFLRWVARRDALDPGYWHGLVDPARLVVPLDAHVARVGRALGFTRRRANDWKTAREITAALARFDPADPVRFDFCLFRYGMGRYGPVDGKDGPREPRGS
;
A
#
# COMPACT_ATOMS: atom_id res chain seq x y z
N PHE A 1 -13.37 -12.79 2.68
CA PHE A 1 -12.93 -11.51 2.05
C PHE A 1 -13.94 -11.03 1.02
N LEU A 2 -14.13 -11.76 -0.08
CA LEU A 2 -15.03 -11.35 -1.16
C LEU A 2 -16.47 -11.08 -0.70
N HIS A 3 -16.99 -11.86 0.25
CA HIS A 3 -18.30 -11.61 0.86
C HIS A 3 -18.40 -10.20 1.51
N LEU A 4 -17.37 -9.76 2.23
CA LEU A 4 -17.33 -8.44 2.86
C LEU A 4 -17.22 -7.32 1.81
N VAL A 5 -16.47 -7.57 0.74
CA VAL A 5 -16.34 -6.64 -0.40
C VAL A 5 -17.66 -6.52 -1.16
N ALA A 6 -18.39 -7.63 -1.36
CA ALA A 6 -19.70 -7.63 -2.00
C ALA A 6 -20.70 -6.79 -1.20
N GLN A 7 -20.78 -7.01 0.12
CA GLN A 7 -21.62 -6.18 0.98
C GLN A 7 -21.23 -4.70 0.97
N ALA A 8 -19.92 -4.40 0.96
CA ALA A 8 -19.44 -3.03 0.87
C ALA A 8 -19.85 -2.38 -0.46
N ARG A 9 -19.79 -3.12 -1.56
CA ARG A 9 -20.26 -2.66 -2.88
C ARG A 9 -21.78 -2.44 -2.89
N GLU A 10 -22.55 -3.35 -2.32
CA GLU A 10 -24.02 -3.21 -2.21
C GLU A 10 -24.43 -1.98 -1.40
N ARG A 11 -23.73 -1.70 -0.29
CA ARG A 11 -24.03 -0.54 0.58
C ARG A 11 -23.65 0.82 -0.03
N HIS A 12 -22.61 0.85 -0.86
CA HIS A 12 -22.01 2.10 -1.33
C HIS A 12 -22.08 2.30 -2.85
N GLY A 13 -22.69 1.37 -3.59
CA GLY A 13 -22.71 1.35 -5.07
C GLY A 13 -21.42 0.77 -5.65
N SER A 14 -20.27 1.32 -5.26
CA SER A 14 -18.95 0.89 -5.72
C SER A 14 -17.88 1.03 -4.63
N LEU A 15 -16.72 0.39 -4.85
CA LEU A 15 -15.57 0.61 -3.98
C LEU A 15 -14.98 2.02 -4.15
N GLY A 16 -15.14 2.64 -5.31
CA GLY A 16 -14.69 4.02 -5.55
C GLY A 16 -15.52 5.01 -4.74
N GLU A 17 -16.85 4.89 -4.77
CA GLU A 17 -17.75 5.71 -3.95
C GLU A 17 -17.53 5.48 -2.46
N LEU A 18 -17.32 4.22 -2.04
CA LEU A 18 -16.91 3.93 -0.67
C LEU A 18 -15.61 4.67 -0.32
N PHE A 19 -14.58 4.61 -1.16
CA PHE A 19 -13.32 5.31 -0.91
C PHE A 19 -13.51 6.82 -0.86
N GLY A 20 -14.24 7.40 -1.81
CA GLY A 20 -14.55 8.83 -1.86
C GLY A 20 -15.28 9.32 -0.61
N SER A 21 -16.26 8.54 -0.12
CA SER A 21 -16.96 8.85 1.15
C SER A 21 -16.07 8.71 2.39
N ALA A 22 -15.04 7.85 2.32
CA ALA A 22 -14.10 7.61 3.41
C ALA A 22 -12.97 8.65 3.44
N ASP A 23 -12.65 9.29 2.32
CA ASP A 23 -11.56 10.24 2.16
C ASP A 23 -11.97 11.66 2.60
N PRO A 24 -11.40 12.20 3.69
CA PRO A 24 -11.69 13.58 4.12
C PRO A 24 -10.94 14.65 3.29
N GLY A 25 -10.22 14.28 2.23
CA GLY A 25 -9.39 15.20 1.44
C GLY A 25 -8.03 15.54 2.06
N GLY A 26 -7.68 14.89 3.19
CA GLY A 26 -6.45 15.11 3.95
C GLY A 26 -5.45 13.95 3.84
N ASP A 27 -4.95 13.49 4.99
CA ASP A 27 -3.99 12.37 5.07
C ASP A 27 -4.59 11.08 4.50
N ILE A 28 -3.98 10.56 3.43
CA ILE A 28 -4.43 9.34 2.75
C ILE A 28 -4.46 8.12 3.67
N GLY A 29 -3.63 8.10 4.72
CA GLY A 29 -3.62 7.05 5.72
C GLY A 29 -4.92 6.99 6.53
N VAL A 30 -5.57 8.13 6.74
CA VAL A 30 -6.91 8.21 7.37
C VAL A 30 -7.96 7.65 6.42
N ALA A 31 -7.91 8.01 5.14
CA ALA A 31 -8.80 7.47 4.12
C ALA A 31 -8.69 5.94 4.02
N LEU A 32 -7.46 5.41 3.92
CA LEU A 32 -7.18 3.97 3.92
C LEU A 32 -7.70 3.27 5.18
N ALA A 33 -7.55 3.88 6.35
CA ALA A 33 -8.04 3.31 7.60
C ALA A 33 -9.57 3.23 7.65
N ARG A 34 -10.26 4.29 7.20
CA ARG A 34 -11.73 4.34 7.12
C ARG A 34 -12.26 3.35 6.08
N PHE A 35 -11.63 3.31 4.90
CA PHE A 35 -11.95 2.34 3.84
C PHE A 35 -11.84 0.90 4.33
N ALA A 36 -10.71 0.54 4.96
CA ALA A 36 -10.51 -0.79 5.52
C ALA A 36 -11.53 -1.12 6.62
N LYS A 37 -11.84 -0.16 7.50
CA LYS A 37 -12.84 -0.34 8.57
C LYS A 37 -14.24 -0.61 7.99
N ALA A 38 -14.65 0.14 6.97
CA ALA A 38 -15.95 0.00 6.33
C ALA A 38 -16.15 -1.35 5.62
N ILE A 39 -15.08 -1.91 5.04
CA ILE A 39 -15.14 -3.28 4.49
C ILE A 39 -15.21 -4.31 5.63
N LEU A 40 -14.39 -4.16 6.67
CA LEU A 40 -14.34 -5.10 7.79
C LEU A 40 -15.58 -5.06 8.70
N SER A 41 -16.41 -4.03 8.62
CA SER A 41 -17.68 -3.92 9.35
C SER A 41 -18.85 -4.63 8.66
N GLY A 42 -18.62 -5.31 7.54
CA GLY A 42 -19.62 -6.20 6.96
C GLY A 42 -19.96 -7.38 7.87
N ASP A 43 -21.16 -7.91 7.72
CA ASP A 43 -21.63 -9.06 8.51
C ASP A 43 -20.84 -10.32 8.14
N ALA A 44 -20.10 -10.86 9.10
CA ALA A 44 -19.31 -12.06 8.88
C ALA A 44 -20.06 -13.36 9.22
N ARG A 45 -21.28 -13.30 9.78
CA ARG A 45 -22.03 -14.49 10.24
C ARG A 45 -22.19 -15.56 9.17
N PRO A 46 -22.51 -15.22 7.90
CA PRO A 46 -22.72 -16.23 6.86
C PRO A 46 -21.46 -17.07 6.53
N ILE A 47 -20.27 -16.59 6.90
CA ILE A 47 -19.00 -17.21 6.53
C ILE A 47 -18.23 -17.71 7.76
N LEU A 48 -18.27 -16.96 8.86
CA LEU A 48 -17.48 -17.22 10.06
C LEU A 48 -18.32 -17.60 11.28
N GLY A 49 -19.66 -17.52 11.20
CA GLY A 49 -20.54 -17.69 12.36
C GLY A 49 -20.54 -16.53 13.35
N GLU A 50 -19.61 -15.59 13.23
CA GLU A 50 -19.50 -14.40 14.07
C GLU A 50 -19.94 -13.13 13.33
N ARG A 51 -20.51 -12.15 14.04
CA ARG A 51 -20.94 -10.87 13.45
C ARG A 51 -19.78 -10.08 12.84
N GLU A 52 -18.64 -10.07 13.51
CA GLU A 52 -17.46 -9.35 13.07
C GLU A 52 -16.34 -10.33 12.73
N VAL A 53 -15.40 -9.88 11.91
CA VAL A 53 -14.18 -10.65 11.65
C VAL A 53 -13.35 -10.71 12.94
N PRO A 54 -12.96 -11.88 13.46
CA PRO A 54 -12.17 -11.97 14.69
C PRO A 54 -10.82 -11.22 14.60
N PRO A 55 -10.27 -10.71 15.72
CA PRO A 55 -8.87 -10.28 15.78
C PRO A 55 -7.94 -11.42 15.31
N GLY A 56 -6.87 -11.09 14.59
CA GLY A 56 -5.92 -12.09 14.07
C GLY A 56 -6.39 -12.89 12.84
N HIS A 57 -7.67 -12.78 12.44
CA HIS A 57 -8.16 -13.50 11.26
C HIS A 57 -7.40 -13.05 9.98
N PRO A 58 -6.97 -13.97 9.10
CA PRO A 58 -6.07 -13.66 7.97
C PRO A 58 -6.55 -12.55 7.03
N VAL A 59 -7.87 -12.42 6.85
CA VAL A 59 -8.48 -11.36 6.03
C VAL A 59 -8.09 -9.95 6.47
N ARG A 60 -7.83 -9.73 7.78
CA ARG A 60 -7.41 -8.43 8.30
C ARG A 60 -6.01 -8.04 7.80
N HIS A 61 -5.18 -9.00 7.38
CA HIS A 61 -3.88 -8.72 6.74
C HIS A 61 -3.99 -8.27 5.28
N LEU A 62 -5.11 -8.55 4.61
CA LEU A 62 -5.40 -8.01 3.27
C LEU A 62 -5.74 -6.52 3.34
N LEU A 63 -6.42 -6.13 4.42
CA LEU A 63 -6.88 -4.77 4.71
C LEU A 63 -6.06 -4.13 5.85
N ALA A 64 -4.76 -4.46 5.91
CA ALA A 64 -3.88 -3.92 6.94
C ALA A 64 -3.82 -2.39 6.83
N SER A 65 -4.37 -1.69 7.83
CA SER A 65 -4.46 -0.23 7.88
C SER A 65 -3.19 0.38 8.50
N PRO A 66 -2.76 1.57 8.05
CA PRO A 66 -1.71 2.36 8.70
C PRO A 66 -1.93 2.57 10.19
N ALA A 67 -3.20 2.70 10.62
CA ALA A 67 -3.58 2.91 12.02
C ALA A 67 -3.21 1.72 12.94
N ARG A 68 -2.90 0.54 12.38
CA ARG A 68 -2.49 -0.65 13.13
C ARG A 68 -0.97 -0.89 13.12
N GLY A 69 -0.18 0.12 12.75
CA GLY A 69 1.28 0.11 12.84
C GLY A 69 2.03 -0.54 11.66
N GLY A 70 1.34 -1.28 10.79
CA GLY A 70 1.93 -1.85 9.57
C GLY A 70 2.07 -0.82 8.44
N ALA A 71 2.90 -1.12 7.44
CA ALA A 71 3.12 -0.24 6.29
C ALA A 71 1.93 -0.17 5.29
N ALA A 72 0.84 -0.91 5.53
CA ALA A 72 -0.33 -0.97 4.66
C ALA A 72 -0.03 -1.28 3.18
N LYS A 73 1.06 -2.01 2.90
CA LYS A 73 1.58 -2.29 1.55
C LYS A 73 0.49 -2.67 0.55
N ARG A 74 -0.37 -3.64 0.90
CA ARG A 74 -1.42 -4.15 -0.01
C ARG A 74 -2.45 -3.09 -0.36
N LEU A 75 -2.87 -2.30 0.62
CA LEU A 75 -3.81 -1.20 0.39
C LEU A 75 -3.16 -0.07 -0.42
N CYS A 76 -1.88 0.24 -0.18
CA CYS A 76 -1.15 1.22 -0.98
C CYS A 76 -1.02 0.76 -2.44
N LEU A 77 -0.70 -0.52 -2.66
CA LEU A 77 -0.58 -1.09 -4.00
C LEU A 77 -1.93 -1.10 -4.73
N PHE A 78 -2.99 -1.49 -4.03
CA PHE A 78 -4.35 -1.42 -4.55
C PHE A 78 -4.70 0.02 -4.95
N LEU A 79 -4.49 0.98 -4.04
CA LEU A 79 -4.82 2.37 -4.29
C LEU A 79 -4.01 2.95 -5.45
N ARG A 80 -2.72 2.60 -5.54
CA ARG A 80 -1.86 2.95 -6.67
C ARG A 80 -2.45 2.46 -8.00
N TRP A 81 -2.82 1.19 -8.10
CA TRP A 81 -3.38 0.61 -9.34
C TRP A 81 -4.69 1.26 -9.78
N VAL A 82 -5.56 1.62 -8.84
CA VAL A 82 -6.85 2.21 -9.18
C VAL A 82 -6.75 3.72 -9.39
N ALA A 83 -5.86 4.45 -8.70
CA ALA A 83 -5.74 5.90 -8.82
C ALA A 83 -4.88 6.34 -10.02
N ARG A 84 -3.74 5.67 -10.24
CA ARG A 84 -2.79 6.03 -11.31
C ARG A 84 -3.18 5.39 -12.63
N ARG A 85 -2.98 6.13 -13.71
CA ARG A 85 -3.25 5.67 -15.08
C ARG A 85 -1.99 5.85 -15.93
N ASP A 86 -1.28 4.77 -16.20
CA ASP A 86 -0.09 4.75 -17.04
C ASP A 86 0.10 3.37 -17.71
N ALA A 87 1.31 3.05 -18.18
CA ALA A 87 1.60 1.76 -18.82
C ALA A 87 1.57 0.56 -17.85
N LEU A 88 1.64 0.80 -16.54
CA LEU A 88 1.65 -0.22 -15.49
C LEU A 88 0.32 -0.26 -14.71
N ASP A 89 -0.26 0.90 -14.44
CA ASP A 89 -1.40 1.08 -13.55
C ASP A 89 -2.69 1.38 -14.37
N PRO A 90 -3.76 0.57 -14.23
CA PRO A 90 -4.98 0.71 -15.04
C PRO A 90 -5.80 1.98 -14.82
N GLY A 91 -5.81 2.54 -13.61
CA GLY A 91 -6.43 3.83 -13.32
C GLY A 91 -7.96 3.85 -13.32
N TYR A 92 -8.62 2.78 -12.83
CA TYR A 92 -10.09 2.70 -12.78
C TYR A 92 -10.77 3.83 -11.99
N TRP A 93 -10.04 4.51 -11.10
CA TRP A 93 -10.47 5.66 -10.29
C TRP A 93 -9.70 6.93 -10.67
N HIS A 94 -9.27 7.05 -11.93
CA HIS A 94 -8.60 8.26 -12.41
C HIS A 94 -9.42 9.52 -12.12
N GLY A 95 -8.79 10.51 -11.50
CA GLY A 95 -9.44 11.76 -11.08
C GLY A 95 -10.14 11.71 -9.71
N LEU A 96 -10.36 10.53 -9.13
CA LEU A 96 -10.92 10.41 -7.77
C LEU A 96 -9.86 10.64 -6.69
N VAL A 97 -8.63 10.19 -6.93
CA VAL A 97 -7.51 10.29 -5.98
C VAL A 97 -6.31 10.86 -6.70
N ASP A 98 -5.77 11.96 -6.18
CA ASP A 98 -4.55 12.59 -6.68
C ASP A 98 -3.32 11.68 -6.42
N PRO A 99 -2.57 11.29 -7.47
CA PRO A 99 -1.32 10.52 -7.32
C PRO A 99 -0.30 11.13 -6.35
N ALA A 100 -0.26 12.47 -6.22
CA ALA A 100 0.64 13.18 -5.31
C ALA A 100 0.39 12.82 -3.84
N ARG A 101 -0.82 12.35 -3.51
CA ARG A 101 -1.22 11.94 -2.14
C ARG A 101 -0.88 10.49 -1.82
N LEU A 102 -0.50 9.69 -2.82
CA LEU A 102 -0.24 8.27 -2.63
C LEU A 102 1.04 8.03 -1.82
N VAL A 103 1.11 6.86 -1.18
CA VAL A 103 2.28 6.40 -0.43
C VAL A 103 2.79 5.12 -1.06
N VAL A 104 4.12 4.97 -1.15
CA VAL A 104 4.71 3.79 -1.78
C VAL A 104 4.24 2.50 -1.10
N PRO A 105 3.92 1.44 -1.86
CA PRO A 105 3.64 0.12 -1.31
C PRO A 105 4.93 -0.50 -0.77
N LEU A 106 5.31 -0.13 0.45
CA LEU A 106 6.59 -0.50 1.03
C LEU A 106 6.75 -2.01 1.17
N ASP A 107 7.65 -2.58 0.37
CA ASP A 107 8.16 -3.93 0.52
C ASP A 107 9.63 -3.94 0.97
N ALA A 108 10.15 -5.11 1.29
CA ALA A 108 11.50 -5.25 1.82
C ALA A 108 12.61 -4.79 0.84
N HIS A 109 12.44 -5.01 -0.47
CA HIS A 109 13.37 -4.51 -1.48
C HIS A 109 13.30 -2.99 -1.59
N VAL A 110 12.10 -2.41 -1.69
CA VAL A 110 11.94 -0.95 -1.70
C VAL A 110 12.52 -0.32 -0.42
N ALA A 111 12.29 -0.94 0.74
CA ALA A 111 12.86 -0.47 2.00
C ALA A 111 14.40 -0.56 2.02
N ARG A 112 14.97 -1.64 1.47
CA ARG A 112 16.43 -1.83 1.38
C ARG A 112 17.07 -0.79 0.46
N VAL A 113 16.49 -0.58 -0.72
CA VAL A 113 16.96 0.44 -1.67
C VAL A 113 16.79 1.84 -1.08
N GLY A 114 15.64 2.14 -0.46
CA GLY A 114 15.40 3.41 0.22
C GLY A 114 16.43 3.72 1.30
N ARG A 115 16.87 2.72 2.07
CA ARG A 115 17.98 2.88 3.04
C ARG A 115 19.32 3.10 2.35
N ALA A 116 19.63 2.31 1.32
CA ALA A 116 20.88 2.43 0.58
C ALA A 116 21.03 3.81 -0.10
N LEU A 117 19.92 4.38 -0.56
CA LEU A 117 19.86 5.73 -1.15
C LEU A 117 19.72 6.85 -0.11
N GLY A 118 19.64 6.53 1.18
CA GLY A 118 19.50 7.52 2.25
C GLY A 118 18.13 8.19 2.35
N PHE A 119 17.09 7.65 1.72
CA PHE A 119 15.71 8.15 1.81
C PHE A 119 15.09 7.95 3.19
N THR A 120 15.57 6.97 3.94
CA THR A 120 15.19 6.72 5.32
C THR A 120 16.37 6.14 6.11
N ARG A 121 16.45 6.49 7.39
CA ARG A 121 17.39 5.87 8.35
C ARG A 121 16.69 4.85 9.27
N ARG A 122 15.38 4.64 9.11
CA ARG A 122 14.57 3.77 9.97
C ARG A 122 14.86 2.30 9.68
N ARG A 123 14.99 1.49 10.73
CA ARG A 123 15.10 0.02 10.63
C ARG A 123 13.75 -0.67 10.46
N ALA A 124 12.68 -0.10 11.02
CA ALA A 124 11.33 -0.64 10.87
C ALA A 124 10.84 -0.56 9.42
N ASN A 125 9.96 -1.48 9.01
CA ASN A 125 9.22 -1.41 7.74
C ASN A 125 7.76 -1.06 8.06
N ASP A 126 7.54 0.17 8.51
CA ASP A 126 6.25 0.69 8.99
C ASP A 126 5.73 1.83 8.11
N TRP A 127 4.55 2.35 8.45
CA TRP A 127 3.92 3.47 7.73
C TRP A 127 4.82 4.71 7.66
N LYS A 128 5.57 5.00 8.74
CA LYS A 128 6.50 6.13 8.79
C LYS A 128 7.62 5.97 7.76
N THR A 129 8.16 4.77 7.65
CA THR A 129 9.20 4.44 6.65
C THR A 129 8.67 4.59 5.23
N ALA A 130 7.43 4.15 4.97
CA ALA A 130 6.80 4.32 3.66
C ALA A 130 6.62 5.81 3.32
N ARG A 131 6.19 6.63 4.28
CA ARG A 131 6.06 8.09 4.12
C ARG A 131 7.40 8.80 3.91
N GLU A 132 8.44 8.42 4.64
CA GLU A 132 9.79 9.00 4.47
C GLU A 132 10.33 8.72 3.07
N ILE A 133 10.21 7.48 2.59
CA ILE A 133 10.62 7.12 1.22
C ILE A 133 9.78 7.89 0.19
N THR A 134 8.46 7.96 0.37
CA THR A 134 7.58 8.72 -0.53
C THR A 134 7.97 10.21 -0.57
N ALA A 135 8.26 10.82 0.58
CA ALA A 135 8.67 12.22 0.66
C ALA A 135 10.04 12.47 0.00
N ALA A 136 10.96 11.50 0.06
CA ALA A 136 12.21 11.58 -0.68
C ALA A 136 11.98 11.49 -2.19
N LEU A 137 11.08 10.60 -2.63
CA LEU A 137 10.70 10.44 -4.03
C LEU A 137 9.97 11.66 -4.61
N ALA A 138 9.18 12.35 -3.79
CA ALA A 138 8.51 13.59 -4.17
C ALA A 138 9.47 14.73 -4.56
N ARG A 139 10.76 14.62 -4.20
CA ARG A 139 11.79 15.57 -4.66
C ARG A 139 12.14 15.40 -6.14
N PHE A 140 11.84 14.23 -6.73
CA PHE A 140 12.08 13.93 -8.13
C PHE A 140 10.82 14.16 -8.98
N ASP A 141 9.66 13.73 -8.48
CA ASP A 141 8.35 14.00 -9.09
C ASP A 141 7.32 14.25 -7.98
N PRO A 142 6.98 15.51 -7.68
CA PRO A 142 6.00 15.82 -6.64
C PRO A 142 4.56 15.52 -7.06
N ALA A 143 4.27 15.46 -8.37
CA ALA A 143 2.94 15.17 -8.88
C ALA A 143 2.63 13.66 -8.84
N ASP A 144 3.64 12.82 -8.96
CA ASP A 144 3.48 11.36 -8.85
C ASP A 144 4.71 10.69 -8.20
N PRO A 145 4.91 10.82 -6.87
CA PRO A 145 6.08 10.27 -6.20
C PRO A 145 6.14 8.73 -6.24
N VAL A 146 4.99 8.08 -6.29
CA VAL A 146 4.92 6.61 -6.20
C VAL A 146 5.29 5.92 -7.50
N ARG A 147 5.39 6.64 -8.63
CA ARG A 147 5.81 6.09 -9.93
C ARG A 147 7.14 5.35 -9.92
N PHE A 148 8.02 5.71 -8.98
CA PHE A 148 9.36 5.15 -8.89
C PHE A 148 9.42 3.83 -8.13
N ASP A 149 8.37 3.46 -7.38
CA ASP A 149 8.36 2.27 -6.53
C ASP A 149 8.67 0.97 -7.28
N PHE A 150 8.20 0.84 -8.52
CA PHE A 150 8.37 -0.33 -9.37
C PHE A 150 9.84 -0.45 -9.78
N CYS A 151 10.45 0.65 -10.19
CA CYS A 151 11.88 0.68 -10.52
C CYS A 151 12.74 0.36 -9.29
N LEU A 152 12.42 0.94 -8.13
CA LEU A 152 13.12 0.62 -6.87
C LEU A 152 12.98 -0.86 -6.49
N PHE A 153 11.78 -1.42 -6.64
CA PHE A 153 11.53 -2.84 -6.41
C PHE A 153 12.33 -3.73 -7.38
N ARG A 154 12.27 -3.45 -8.68
CA ARG A 154 13.00 -4.22 -9.72
C ARG A 154 14.51 -4.15 -9.52
N TYR A 155 15.04 -2.95 -9.25
CA TYR A 155 16.45 -2.76 -8.91
C TYR A 155 16.82 -3.53 -7.64
N GLY A 156 15.99 -3.41 -6.59
CA GLY A 156 16.21 -4.08 -5.32
C GLY A 156 16.17 -5.61 -5.41
N MET A 157 15.36 -6.18 -6.30
CA MET A 157 15.37 -7.61 -6.60
C MET A 157 16.65 -8.02 -7.32
N GLY A 158 17.05 -7.28 -8.37
CA GLY A 158 18.24 -7.59 -9.16
C GLY A 158 19.56 -7.45 -8.37
N ARG A 159 19.69 -6.38 -7.58
CA ARG A 159 20.95 -6.02 -6.89
C ARG A 159 21.23 -6.88 -5.66
N TYR A 160 20.19 -7.31 -4.94
CA TYR A 160 20.33 -7.86 -3.60
C TYR A 160 19.70 -9.26 -3.44
N GLY A 161 19.03 -9.79 -4.45
CA GLY A 161 18.41 -11.12 -4.37
C GLY A 161 17.22 -11.21 -3.38
N PRO A 162 16.69 -12.42 -3.16
CA PRO A 162 15.54 -12.67 -2.29
C PRO A 162 15.76 -12.20 -0.84
N VAL A 163 14.68 -11.84 -0.15
CA VAL A 163 14.74 -11.30 1.22
C VAL A 163 15.14 -12.36 2.25
N ASP A 164 14.84 -13.65 1.98
CA ASP A 164 14.96 -14.74 2.96
C ASP A 164 15.98 -15.84 2.58
N GLY A 165 16.97 -15.52 1.74
CA GLY A 165 18.10 -16.41 1.48
C GLY A 165 19.35 -15.84 2.11
N LYS A 166 20.00 -16.58 3.02
CA LYS A 166 21.39 -16.30 3.46
C LYS A 166 22.24 -16.00 2.24
N ASP A 167 22.58 -14.73 2.04
CA ASP A 167 23.77 -14.25 1.34
C ASP A 167 23.74 -12.72 1.38
N GLY A 168 24.79 -12.13 1.94
CA GLY A 168 25.03 -10.70 1.88
C GLY A 168 25.17 -10.20 0.43
N PRO A 169 25.27 -8.87 0.22
CA PRO A 169 25.38 -8.31 -1.12
C PRO A 169 26.51 -8.97 -1.91
N ARG A 170 26.18 -9.58 -3.04
CA ARG A 170 27.19 -10.01 -4.01
C ARG A 170 27.87 -8.75 -4.56
N GLU A 171 29.18 -8.65 -4.34
CA GLU A 171 29.99 -7.60 -4.93
C GLU A 171 29.84 -7.62 -6.45
N PRO A 172 29.85 -6.45 -7.12
CA PRO A 172 29.87 -6.41 -8.56
C PRO A 172 31.14 -7.12 -9.04
N ARG A 173 30.99 -8.13 -9.90
CA ARG A 173 32.13 -8.69 -10.62
C ARG A 173 32.68 -7.57 -11.50
N GLY A 174 33.88 -7.10 -11.18
CA GLY A 174 34.61 -6.17 -12.04
C GLY A 174 34.85 -6.82 -13.39
N SER A 175 34.60 -6.05 -14.44
CA SER A 175 35.13 -6.25 -15.79
C SER A 175 35.49 -4.89 -16.35
#